data_AF-A0AAD8E1B5-F1
#
_entry.id   AF-A0AAD8E1B5-F1
#
_cell.length_a   1.000
_cell.length_b   1.000
_cell.length_c   1.000
_cell.angle_alpha   90.00
_cell.angle_beta   90.00
_cell.angle_gamma   90.00
#
_symmetry.space_group_name_H-M   'P 1'
#
loop_
_entity.id
_entity.type
_entity.pdbx_description
1 polymer ?
#
loop_
_entity_poly.entity_id
_entity_poly.type
_entity_poly.pdbx_seq_one_letter_code
_entity_poly.pdbx_strand_id
1 'polypeptide(L)'
;MAENTAVDDNTYMIKKNKTAMLDLLISAKKEGLIDDIGIQEEVDTFMFEGHDTTASGLTFCFMLLAHHKDVQEKIFAEIKEIVGDSKRSITIEDLSKMKYLERCIKESLRLYPPVHLISRKLKEDMKLSQKFAMMEMKVAMAEVLREFTLEPVTHPDDIRIIADVVLRNDGPIEVTFVKRQ
;
A
#
# COMPACT_ATOMS: atom_id res chain seq x y z
N MET A 1 12.43 63.72 11.10
CA MET A 1 11.70 62.97 12.14
C MET A 1 10.46 62.44 11.43
N ALA A 2 10.45 61.13 11.16
CA ALA A 2 9.52 60.47 10.25
C ALA A 2 8.16 60.24 10.93
N GLU A 3 7.07 60.61 10.26
CA GLU A 3 5.73 60.14 10.62
C GLU A 3 5.50 58.77 9.98
N ASN A 4 5.21 57.82 10.84
CA ASN A 4 5.06 56.40 10.58
C ASN A 4 3.64 56.14 10.07
N THR A 5 3.47 55.95 8.75
CA THR A 5 2.24 55.38 8.20
C THR A 5 2.21 53.89 8.51
N ALA A 6 1.44 53.51 9.52
CA ALA A 6 1.07 52.13 9.77
C ALA A 6 0.22 51.64 8.58
N VAL A 7 0.83 50.80 7.75
CA VAL A 7 0.17 50.09 6.66
C VAL A 7 -0.66 48.98 7.28
N ASP A 8 -1.96 49.05 7.05
CA ASP A 8 -2.96 48.02 7.32
C ASP A 8 -2.53 46.70 6.66
N ASP A 9 -2.12 45.73 7.47
CA ASP A 9 -1.55 44.44 7.05
C ASP A 9 -2.65 43.45 6.63
N ASN A 10 -3.58 43.95 5.81
CA ASN A 10 -4.73 43.22 5.30
C ASN A 10 -4.51 42.93 3.82
N THR A 11 -3.50 42.12 3.48
CA THR A 11 -3.28 41.78 2.08
C THR A 11 -2.78 40.35 1.84
N TYR A 12 -3.52 39.68 0.97
CA TYR A 12 -3.18 38.46 0.23
C TYR A 12 -3.43 37.10 0.91
N MET A 13 -4.71 36.79 1.13
CA MET A 13 -5.19 35.42 0.91
C MET A 13 -4.96 35.08 -0.58
N ILE A 14 -3.78 34.55 -0.92
CA ILE A 14 -3.54 33.94 -2.23
C ILE A 14 -4.50 32.76 -2.33
N LYS A 15 -5.61 32.97 -3.02
CA LYS A 15 -6.50 31.92 -3.49
C LYS A 15 -5.66 31.12 -4.50
N LYS A 16 -4.87 30.13 -4.04
CA LYS A 16 -4.20 29.18 -4.92
C LYS A 16 -5.29 28.58 -5.80
N ASN A 17 -5.30 28.93 -7.08
CA ASN A 17 -6.14 28.25 -8.06
C ASN A 17 -5.77 26.77 -7.96
N LYS A 18 -6.70 25.96 -7.43
CA LYS A 18 -6.56 24.51 -7.46
C LYS A 18 -6.77 24.10 -8.92
N THR A 19 -5.68 24.02 -9.67
CA THR A 19 -5.70 23.51 -11.04
C THR A 19 -5.99 22.01 -10.97
N ALA A 20 -6.95 21.53 -11.76
CA ALA A 20 -7.20 20.10 -11.86
C ALA A 20 -6.03 19.43 -12.59
N MET A 21 -5.88 18.12 -12.41
CA MET A 21 -4.83 17.34 -13.08
C MET A 21 -4.83 17.57 -14.60
N LEU A 22 -6.01 17.57 -15.22
CA LEU A 22 -6.13 17.81 -16.66
C LEU A 22 -5.67 19.22 -17.07
N ASP A 23 -5.92 20.24 -16.23
CA ASP A 23 -5.44 21.60 -16.50
C ASP A 23 -3.91 21.68 -16.45
N LEU A 24 -3.28 20.91 -15.56
CA LEU A 24 -1.82 20.80 -15.47
C LEU A 24 -1.25 20.13 -16.72
N LEU A 25 -1.87 19.03 -17.18
CA LEU A 25 -1.47 18.32 -18.40
C LEU A 25 -1.62 19.20 -19.65
N ILE A 26 -2.72 19.94 -19.76
CA ILE A 26 -2.93 20.89 -20.87
C ILE A 26 -1.89 22.02 -20.83
N SER A 27 -1.52 22.50 -19.64
CA SER A 27 -0.48 23.52 -19.50
C SER A 27 0.89 22.99 -19.89
N ALA A 28 1.24 21.77 -19.48
CA ALA A 28 2.47 21.09 -19.86
C ALA A 28 2.58 20.87 -21.39
N LYS A 29 1.45 20.58 -22.06
CA LYS A 29 1.41 20.51 -23.53
C LYS A 29 1.71 21.84 -24.19
N LYS A 30 1.20 22.96 -23.65
CA LYS A 30 1.52 24.30 -24.18
C LYS A 30 3.01 24.62 -24.07
N GLU A 31 3.69 24.07 -23.07
CA GLU A 31 5.14 24.18 -22.87
C GLU A 31 5.95 23.16 -23.69
N GLY A 32 5.29 22.28 -24.45
CA GLY A 32 5.94 21.26 -25.28
C GLY A 32 6.53 20.09 -24.49
N LEU A 33 6.12 19.90 -23.24
CA LEU A 33 6.63 18.84 -22.36
C LEU A 33 5.93 17.48 -22.57
N ILE A 34 4.70 17.51 -23.10
CA ILE A 34 3.87 16.34 -23.37
C ILE A 34 3.04 16.57 -24.63
N ASP A 35 2.75 15.53 -25.38
CA ASP A 35 1.88 15.56 -26.56
C ASP A 35 0.45 15.06 -26.21
N ASP A 36 -0.45 15.10 -27.19
CA ASP A 36 -1.86 14.68 -26.98
C ASP A 36 -1.99 13.22 -26.58
N ILE A 37 -1.12 12.35 -27.11
CA ILE A 37 -1.08 10.93 -26.78
C ILE A 37 -0.63 10.76 -25.33
N GLY A 38 0.46 11.43 -24.93
CA GLY A 38 0.92 11.40 -23.55
C GLY A 38 -0.13 11.90 -22.55
N ILE A 39 -0.89 12.96 -22.88
CA ILE A 39 -2.02 13.38 -22.02
C ILE A 39 -3.03 12.25 -21.84
N GLN A 40 -3.42 11.59 -22.93
CA GLN A 40 -4.36 10.47 -22.87
C GLN A 40 -3.81 9.32 -22.03
N GLU A 41 -2.57 8.91 -22.25
CA GLU A 41 -1.90 7.83 -21.52
C GLU A 41 -1.83 8.13 -20.01
N GLU A 42 -1.47 9.36 -19.63
CA GLU A 42 -1.44 9.78 -18.23
C GLU A 42 -2.83 9.76 -17.61
N VAL A 43 -3.84 10.31 -18.30
CA VAL A 43 -5.23 10.29 -17.81
C VAL A 43 -5.74 8.85 -17.62
N ASP A 44 -5.50 7.97 -18.59
CA ASP A 44 -5.90 6.57 -18.52
C ASP A 44 -5.21 5.85 -17.35
N THR A 45 -3.92 6.09 -17.16
CA THR A 45 -3.14 5.53 -16.04
C THR A 45 -3.70 5.97 -14.69
N PHE A 46 -3.87 7.27 -14.46
CA PHE A 46 -4.39 7.79 -13.18
C PHE A 46 -5.81 7.31 -12.87
N MET A 47 -6.68 7.25 -13.89
CA MET A 47 -8.05 6.80 -13.71
C MET A 47 -8.11 5.30 -13.39
N PHE A 48 -7.33 4.48 -14.08
CA PHE A 48 -7.31 3.03 -13.87
C PHE A 48 -6.67 2.65 -12.53
N GLU A 49 -5.46 3.15 -12.26
CA GLU A 49 -4.72 2.81 -11.05
C GLU A 49 -5.41 3.34 -9.78
N GLY A 50 -6.03 4.53 -9.87
CA GLY A 50 -6.74 5.14 -8.75
C GLY A 50 -8.09 4.49 -8.45
N HIS A 51 -8.80 3.98 -9.46
CA HIS A 51 -10.14 3.45 -9.29
C HIS A 51 -10.14 2.06 -8.63
N ASP A 52 -9.51 1.07 -9.27
CA ASP A 52 -9.65 -0.33 -8.87
C ASP A 52 -8.98 -0.61 -7.53
N THR A 53 -7.82 0.01 -7.27
CA THR A 53 -7.11 -0.14 -6.00
C THR A 53 -7.90 0.47 -4.84
N THR A 54 -8.47 1.67 -5.02
CA THR A 54 -9.27 2.34 -3.99
C THR A 54 -10.58 1.61 -3.72
N ALA A 55 -11.28 1.17 -4.78
CA ALA A 55 -12.53 0.42 -4.65
C ALA A 55 -12.30 -0.90 -3.90
N SER A 56 -11.24 -1.63 -4.25
CA SER A 56 -10.84 -2.85 -3.55
C SER A 56 -10.50 -2.58 -2.08
N GLY A 57 -9.70 -1.54 -1.80
CA GLY A 57 -9.32 -1.15 -0.44
C GLY A 57 -10.53 -0.79 0.44
N LEU A 58 -11.48 -0.03 -0.11
CA LEU A 58 -12.73 0.30 0.59
C LEU A 58 -13.61 -0.94 0.84
N THR A 59 -13.67 -1.86 -0.12
CA THR A 59 -14.45 -3.10 0.01
C THR A 59 -13.97 -3.93 1.19
N PHE A 60 -12.66 -4.16 1.30
CA PHE A 60 -12.09 -4.88 2.44
C PHE A 60 -12.24 -4.13 3.76
N CYS A 61 -12.10 -2.80 3.75
CA CYS A 61 -12.31 -1.97 4.93
C CYS A 61 -13.75 -2.08 5.45
N PHE A 62 -14.74 -1.97 4.56
CA PHE A 62 -16.15 -2.14 4.94
C PHE A 62 -16.47 -3.56 5.39
N MET A 63 -15.91 -4.58 4.73
CA MET A 63 -16.05 -5.96 5.18
C MET A 63 -15.53 -6.13 6.61
N LEU A 64 -14.32 -5.63 6.91
CA LEU A 64 -13.73 -5.69 8.25
C LEU A 64 -14.58 -4.95 9.27
N LEU A 65 -15.02 -3.72 8.97
CA LEU A 65 -15.88 -2.95 9.85
C LEU A 65 -17.20 -3.68 10.11
N ALA A 66 -17.84 -4.25 9.08
CA ALA A 66 -19.11 -5.00 9.20
C ALA A 66 -19.03 -6.15 10.21
N HIS A 67 -17.86 -6.79 10.33
CA HIS A 67 -17.62 -7.87 11.29
C HIS A 67 -17.23 -7.37 12.70
N HIS A 68 -16.83 -6.10 12.85
CA HIS A 68 -16.34 -5.53 14.11
C HIS A 68 -17.21 -4.33 14.53
N LYS A 69 -18.43 -4.62 15.01
CA LYS A 69 -19.39 -3.58 15.42
C LYS A 69 -18.85 -2.68 16.54
N ASP A 70 -18.07 -3.22 17.47
CA ASP A 70 -17.46 -2.44 18.54
C ASP A 70 -16.46 -1.38 18.02
N VAL A 71 -15.77 -1.68 16.91
CA VAL A 71 -14.89 -0.74 16.22
C VAL A 71 -15.71 0.32 15.47
N GLN A 72 -16.82 -0.06 14.84
CA GLN A 72 -17.74 0.91 14.22
C GLN A 72 -18.28 1.92 15.23
N GLU A 73 -18.67 1.48 16.42
CA GLU A 73 -19.16 2.38 17.48
C GLU A 73 -18.08 3.37 17.94
N LYS A 74 -16.82 2.93 18.03
CA LYS A 74 -15.69 3.82 18.35
C LYS A 74 -15.44 4.85 17.24
N ILE A 75 -15.53 4.45 15.98
CA ILE A 75 -15.44 5.37 14.83
C ILE A 75 -16.60 6.37 14.86
N PHE A 76 -17.82 5.90 15.13
CA PHE A 76 -18.98 6.77 15.24
C PHE A 76 -18.83 7.78 16.38
N ALA A 77 -18.34 7.36 17.55
CA ALA A 77 -18.04 8.24 18.67
C ALA A 77 -16.98 9.30 18.31
N GLU A 78 -15.89 8.91 17.64
CA GLU A 78 -14.87 9.84 17.14
C GLU A 78 -15.47 10.87 16.18
N ILE A 79 -16.28 10.43 15.20
CA ILE A 79 -16.94 11.34 14.26
C ILE A 79 -17.86 12.30 15.01
N LYS A 80 -18.67 11.80 15.95
CA LYS A 80 -19.58 12.61 16.75
C LYS A 80 -18.85 13.65 17.61
N GLU A 81 -17.67 13.32 18.15
CA GLU A 81 -16.83 14.28 18.88
C GLU A 81 -16.34 15.42 17.97
N ILE A 82 -16.00 15.11 16.72
CA ILE A 82 -15.44 16.08 15.77
C ILE A 82 -16.52 17.00 15.19
N VAL A 83 -17.65 16.44 14.74
CA VAL A 83 -18.70 17.19 14.00
C VAL A 83 -19.96 17.46 14.81
N GLY A 84 -20.12 16.86 15.99
CA GLY A 84 -21.34 16.94 16.81
C GLY A 84 -22.55 16.35 16.08
N ASP A 85 -23.72 16.96 16.32
CA ASP A 85 -24.97 16.62 15.61
C ASP A 85 -25.18 17.51 14.36
N SER A 86 -24.13 18.17 13.88
CA SER A 86 -24.21 19.04 12.71
C SER A 86 -24.46 18.24 11.44
N LYS A 87 -25.40 18.68 10.60
CA LYS A 87 -25.65 18.11 9.27
C LYS A 87 -24.77 18.72 8.17
N ARG A 88 -23.76 19.53 8.54
CA ARG A 88 -22.82 20.10 7.57
C ARG A 88 -21.97 19.00 6.94
N SER A 89 -21.47 19.26 5.74
CA SER A 89 -20.48 18.38 5.11
C SER A 89 -19.17 18.34 5.92
N ILE A 90 -18.48 17.20 5.87
CA ILE A 90 -17.15 17.00 6.45
C ILE A 90 -16.14 17.90 5.73
N THR A 91 -15.35 18.67 6.48
CA THR A 91 -14.28 19.53 5.93
C THR A 91 -12.92 18.84 5.99
N ILE A 92 -11.92 19.42 5.33
CA ILE A 92 -10.53 18.92 5.36
C ILE A 92 -9.98 18.97 6.79
N GLU A 93 -10.32 20.00 7.55
CA GLU A 93 -9.91 20.14 8.95
C GLU A 93 -10.51 19.03 9.83
N ASP A 94 -11.73 18.57 9.55
CA ASP A 94 -12.33 17.44 10.27
C ASP A 94 -11.61 16.14 9.95
N LEU A 95 -11.31 15.88 8.67
CA LEU A 95 -10.60 14.67 8.24
C LEU A 95 -9.27 14.52 8.98
N SER A 96 -8.54 15.62 9.19
CA SER A 96 -7.26 15.63 9.93
C SER A 96 -7.38 15.18 11.40
N LYS A 97 -8.60 15.17 11.96
CA LYS A 97 -8.88 14.77 13.34
C LYS A 97 -9.36 13.32 13.46
N MET A 98 -9.75 12.66 12.36
CA MET A 98 -10.29 11.28 12.33
C MET A 98 -9.20 10.21 12.46
N LYS A 99 -8.45 10.25 13.56
CA LYS A 99 -7.24 9.45 13.77
C LYS A 99 -7.54 7.96 13.94
N TYR A 100 -8.63 7.61 14.61
CA TYR A 100 -9.02 6.22 14.84
C TYR A 100 -9.54 5.58 13.56
N LEU A 101 -10.37 6.29 12.79
CA LEU A 101 -10.78 5.86 11.45
C LEU A 101 -9.56 5.66 10.53
N GLU A 102 -8.61 6.59 10.52
CA GLU A 102 -7.38 6.46 9.73
C GLU A 102 -6.59 5.19 10.11
N ARG A 103 -6.49 4.89 11.40
CA ARG A 103 -5.87 3.64 11.87
C ARG A 103 -6.62 2.40 11.39
N CYS A 104 -7.94 2.42 11.35
CA CYS A 104 -8.74 1.30 10.85
C CYS A 104 -8.54 1.08 9.35
N ILE A 105 -8.48 2.17 8.56
CA ILE A 105 -8.17 2.10 7.12
C ILE A 105 -6.75 1.54 6.92
N LYS A 106 -5.75 2.03 7.66
CA LYS A 106 -4.38 1.53 7.61
C LYS A 106 -4.28 0.05 7.98
N GLU A 107 -5.03 -0.39 8.98
CA GLU A 107 -5.07 -1.80 9.37
C GLU A 107 -5.72 -2.69 8.31
N SER A 108 -6.80 -2.20 7.67
CA SER A 108 -7.39 -2.88 6.52
C SER A 108 -6.39 -3.05 5.39
N LEU A 109 -5.61 -2.02 5.06
CA LEU A 109 -4.57 -2.08 4.02
C LEU A 109 -3.39 -2.96 4.43
N ARG A 110 -3.10 -3.10 5.72
CA ARG A 110 -2.08 -4.03 6.24
C ARG A 110 -2.49 -5.50 6.05
N LEU A 111 -3.77 -5.81 6.27
CA LEU A 111 -4.31 -7.17 6.15
C LEU A 111 -4.65 -7.54 4.70
N TYR A 112 -5.25 -6.60 3.96
CA TYR A 112 -5.75 -6.79 2.60
C TYR A 112 -5.27 -5.66 1.68
N PRO A 113 -3.96 -5.60 1.37
CA PRO A 113 -3.44 -4.60 0.45
C PRO A 113 -3.93 -4.89 -0.98
N PRO A 114 -4.55 -3.92 -1.69
CA PRO A 114 -4.97 -4.12 -3.09
C PRO A 114 -3.80 -4.51 -4.00
N VAL A 115 -2.63 -3.93 -3.78
CA VAL A 115 -1.39 -4.24 -4.50
C VAL A 115 -0.44 -4.97 -3.54
N HIS A 116 -0.39 -6.29 -3.66
CA HIS A 116 0.33 -7.19 -2.74
C HIS A 116 1.66 -7.72 -3.31
N LEU A 117 1.98 -7.41 -4.57
CA LEU A 117 3.24 -7.76 -5.22
C LEU A 117 3.85 -6.54 -5.91
N ILE A 118 5.16 -6.35 -5.71
CA ILE A 118 5.96 -5.36 -6.43
C ILE A 118 7.07 -6.11 -7.16
N SER A 119 7.06 -6.06 -8.49
CA SER A 119 8.07 -6.70 -9.33
C SER A 119 9.02 -5.68 -9.95
N ARG A 120 10.23 -6.12 -10.28
CA ARG A 120 11.26 -5.36 -11.01
C ARG A 120 11.92 -6.28 -12.02
N LYS A 121 12.16 -5.76 -13.23
CA LYS A 121 12.99 -6.42 -14.24
C LYS A 121 14.40 -5.82 -14.18
N LEU A 122 15.40 -6.64 -13.94
CA LEU A 122 16.81 -6.21 -13.95
C LEU A 122 17.24 -5.90 -15.39
N LYS A 123 17.85 -4.74 -15.60
CA LYS A 123 18.45 -4.34 -16.89
C LYS A 123 19.92 -4.72 -17.01
N GLU A 124 20.56 -4.96 -15.88
CA GLU A 124 21.96 -5.35 -15.73
C GLU A 124 22.12 -6.24 -14.51
N ASP A 125 23.25 -6.94 -14.41
CA ASP A 125 23.55 -7.84 -13.30
C ASP A 125 23.61 -7.05 -11.98
N MET A 126 22.70 -7.36 -11.06
CA MET A 126 22.65 -6.75 -9.74
C MET A 126 23.21 -7.71 -8.69
N LYS A 127 24.26 -7.27 -7.97
CA LYS A 127 24.75 -7.99 -6.79
C LYS A 127 23.78 -7.80 -5.63
N LEU A 128 22.86 -8.75 -5.48
CA LEU A 128 21.98 -8.82 -4.33
C LEU A 128 22.81 -9.16 -3.07
N SER A 129 22.55 -8.52 -1.93
CA SER A 129 23.16 -8.88 -0.63
C SER A 129 22.65 -10.23 -0.08
N GLN A 130 22.28 -11.15 -0.98
CA GLN A 130 21.81 -12.51 -0.79
C GLN A 130 22.78 -13.39 0.01
N LYS A 131 23.99 -12.89 0.27
CA LYS A 131 24.98 -13.53 1.12
C LYS A 131 24.37 -13.90 2.47
N PHE A 132 23.56 -13.03 3.09
CA PHE A 132 22.96 -13.33 4.41
C PHE A 132 21.90 -14.44 4.34
N ALA A 133 20.93 -14.34 3.43
CA ALA A 133 19.91 -15.38 3.27
C ALA A 133 20.51 -16.75 2.89
N MET A 134 21.50 -16.76 1.99
CA MET A 134 22.20 -17.99 1.62
C MET A 134 23.09 -18.53 2.75
N MET A 135 23.66 -17.66 3.60
CA MET A 135 24.40 -18.09 4.79
C MET A 135 23.47 -18.70 5.84
N GLU A 136 22.30 -18.10 6.09
CA GLU A 136 21.29 -18.63 7.01
C GLU A 136 20.76 -19.99 6.55
N MET A 137 20.40 -20.12 5.27
CA MET A 137 19.98 -21.41 4.70
C MET A 137 21.10 -22.46 4.81
N LYS A 138 22.35 -22.09 4.54
CA LYS A 138 23.50 -23.00 4.66
C LYS A 138 23.74 -23.44 6.09
N VAL A 139 23.63 -22.53 7.07
CA VAL A 139 23.78 -22.86 8.51
C VAL A 139 22.68 -23.83 8.94
N ALA A 140 21.42 -23.52 8.63
CA ALA A 140 20.28 -24.38 8.97
C ALA A 140 20.40 -25.77 8.32
N MET A 141 20.76 -25.83 7.04
CA MET A 141 20.98 -27.10 6.35
C MET A 141 22.19 -27.86 6.91
N ALA A 142 23.27 -27.18 7.28
CA ALA A 142 24.46 -27.83 7.83
C ALA A 142 24.18 -28.43 9.22
N GLU A 143 23.43 -27.74 10.08
CA GLU A 143 23.03 -28.26 11.40
C GLU A 143 22.15 -29.50 11.25
N VAL A 144 21.14 -29.44 10.38
CA VAL A 144 20.24 -30.56 10.11
C VAL A 144 20.99 -31.74 9.51
N LEU A 145 21.77 -31.53 8.45
CA LEU A 145 22.45 -32.60 7.73
C LEU A 145 23.67 -33.15 8.48
N ARG A 146 24.19 -32.42 9.48
CA ARG A 146 25.23 -32.94 10.37
C ARG A 146 24.67 -34.06 11.26
N GLU A 147 23.47 -33.87 11.78
CA GLU A 147 22.86 -34.76 12.77
C GLU A 147 21.86 -35.75 12.17
N PHE A 148 21.34 -35.48 10.98
CA PHE A 148 20.25 -36.26 10.37
C PHE A 148 20.49 -36.56 8.88
N THR A 149 19.98 -37.71 8.46
CA THR A 149 19.77 -38.05 7.05
C THR A 149 18.31 -37.74 6.70
N LEU A 150 18.11 -37.03 5.57
CA LEU A 150 16.79 -36.67 5.08
C LEU A 150 16.35 -37.72 4.05
N GLU A 151 15.20 -38.34 4.27
CA GLU A 151 14.62 -39.32 3.35
C GLU A 151 13.32 -38.76 2.74
N PRO A 152 13.10 -38.98 1.43
CA PRO A 152 11.93 -38.42 0.74
C PRO A 152 10.66 -39.16 1.15
N VAL A 153 9.62 -38.40 1.52
CA VAL A 153 8.25 -38.91 1.71
C VAL A 153 7.34 -38.43 0.57
N THR A 154 7.57 -37.21 0.07
CA THR A 154 6.92 -36.65 -1.11
C THR A 154 7.87 -36.72 -2.31
N HIS A 155 7.40 -37.21 -3.45
CA HIS A 155 8.16 -37.25 -4.69
C HIS A 155 7.91 -36.00 -5.54
N PRO A 156 8.85 -35.60 -6.43
CA PRO A 156 8.68 -34.42 -7.28
C PRO A 156 7.39 -34.43 -8.12
N ASP A 157 6.93 -35.61 -8.52
CA ASP A 157 5.71 -35.81 -9.31
C ASP A 157 4.42 -35.52 -8.50
N ASP A 158 4.51 -35.52 -7.17
CA ASP A 158 3.40 -35.19 -6.26
C ASP A 158 3.25 -33.67 -6.06
N ILE A 159 4.22 -32.86 -6.52
CA ILE A 159 4.26 -31.41 -6.29
C ILE A 159 3.38 -30.70 -7.33
N ARG A 160 2.27 -30.12 -6.87
CA ARG A 160 1.49 -29.18 -7.68
C ARG A 160 1.91 -27.75 -7.37
N ILE A 161 2.68 -27.16 -8.28
CA ILE A 161 3.13 -25.78 -8.17
C ILE A 161 1.95 -24.86 -8.48
N ILE A 162 1.49 -24.10 -7.48
CA ILE A 162 0.57 -22.99 -7.70
C ILE A 162 1.40 -21.71 -7.89
N ALA A 163 1.29 -21.12 -9.08
CA ALA A 163 1.86 -19.82 -9.36
C ALA A 163 0.93 -18.74 -8.78
N ASP A 164 1.24 -18.33 -7.56
CA ASP A 164 0.75 -17.07 -6.96
C ASP A 164 1.96 -16.28 -6.43
N VAL A 165 1.76 -15.10 -5.85
CA VAL A 165 2.75 -14.07 -5.46
C VAL A 165 4.02 -14.56 -4.73
N VAL A 166 4.03 -15.79 -4.19
CA VAL A 166 5.24 -16.55 -3.84
C VAL A 166 5.02 -18.01 -4.27
N LEU A 167 6.03 -18.63 -4.90
CA LEU A 167 6.03 -20.04 -5.28
C LEU A 167 5.90 -20.91 -4.02
N ARG A 168 4.73 -21.53 -3.86
CA ARG A 168 4.35 -22.33 -2.70
C ARG A 168 3.78 -23.66 -3.18
N ASN A 169 4.00 -24.72 -2.40
CA ASN A 169 3.38 -26.01 -2.66
C ASN A 169 1.90 -25.97 -2.26
N ASP A 170 1.03 -26.57 -3.07
CA ASP A 170 -0.36 -26.81 -2.70
C ASP A 170 -0.45 -28.05 -1.79
N GLY A 171 -0.14 -27.86 -0.51
CA GLY A 171 -0.14 -28.91 0.52
C GLY A 171 1.15 -28.98 1.37
N PRO A 172 1.17 -29.77 2.45
CA PRO A 172 2.36 -29.95 3.27
C PRO A 172 3.47 -30.67 2.48
N ILE A 173 4.73 -30.27 2.71
CA ILE A 173 5.90 -31.05 2.27
C ILE A 173 6.36 -31.85 3.50
N GLU A 174 6.25 -33.17 3.42
CA GLU A 174 6.62 -34.06 4.52
C GLU A 174 8.06 -34.56 4.34
N VAL A 175 8.84 -34.52 5.42
CA VAL A 175 10.24 -34.95 5.42
C VAL A 175 10.49 -35.78 6.69
N THR A 176 11.08 -36.96 6.54
CA THR A 176 11.48 -37.80 7.67
C THR A 176 12.93 -37.51 8.03
N PHE A 177 13.18 -37.23 9.31
CA PHE A 177 14.51 -37.00 9.87
C PHE A 177 15.00 -38.27 10.57
N VAL A 178 16.05 -38.90 10.03
CA VAL A 178 16.68 -40.08 10.65
C VAL A 178 18.00 -39.68 11.25
N LYS A 179 18.18 -39.85 12.57
CA LYS A 179 19.42 -39.46 13.26
C LYS A 179 20.59 -40.27 12.73
N ARG A 180 21.70 -39.60 12.40
CA ARG A 180 22.94 -40.25 11.98
C ARG A 180 23.58 -40.98 13.17
N GLN A 181 24.13 -42.17 12.91
CA GLN A 181 24.97 -42.89 13.86
C GLN A 181 26.37 -42.28 13.95
#